data_AF-M2MFV5-F1
#
_entry.id   AF-M2MFV5-F1
#
_cell.length_a   1.000
_cell.length_b   1.000
_cell.length_c   1.000
_cell.angle_alpha   90.00
_cell.angle_beta   90.00
_cell.angle_gamma   90.00
#
_symmetry.space_group_name_H-M   'P 1'
#
loop_
_entity.id
_entity.type
_entity.pdbx_description
1 polymer ?
#
loop_
_entity_poly.entity_id
_entity_poly.type
_entity_poly.pdbx_seq_one_letter_code
_entity_poly.pdbx_strand_id
1 'polypeptide(L)'
;MDCDLETAFPTALLVHDGLQATTLRQLAPETNLRVVAFVDRTADVQQAAHTLLSARTSFGTRSAYAPDLILVNAFVHENFLKHVEAFLTESKSEYRDKIRVEVRKLTGLAKNRVEKSSASVHMCPDAANDIAQRPKTAREALDNDQEPGLLNISPMTSIDDGIDFLSTGLRQPYQALYIFSDAKSANYISQHLSAEATFVNRMPEALLLGPPAPFSPSQPISIHHRYTPVMFTEARPAWTANAKRREHTEPVCSLQQALAPLPPNGRPLYEVSVGFFEQGIFIGLGMFGVPILVTLGVGVVPGVKYLLLR
;
A
#
# COMPACT_ATOMS: atom_id res chain seq x y z
N MET A 1 -20.97 38.46 21.71
CA MET A 1 -21.68 37.17 21.97
C MET A 1 -21.51 36.40 20.69
N ASP A 2 -20.27 35.95 20.55
CA ASP A 2 -19.67 35.44 19.34
C ASP A 2 -19.90 33.93 19.32
N CYS A 3 -20.45 33.44 18.22
CA CYS A 3 -20.48 32.01 17.93
C CYS A 3 -19.41 31.77 16.87
N ASP A 4 -18.23 31.37 17.34
CA ASP A 4 -17.16 30.81 16.53
C ASP A 4 -17.65 29.50 15.90
N LEU A 5 -17.84 29.54 14.58
CA LEU A 5 -18.16 28.40 13.73
C LEU A 5 -16.91 27.99 12.95
N GLU A 6 -15.84 27.66 13.67
CA GLU A 6 -14.71 26.92 13.11
C GLU A 6 -15.07 25.43 13.10
N THR A 7 -15.92 25.04 12.15
CA THR A 7 -16.24 23.64 11.91
C THR A 7 -15.37 23.14 10.76
N ALA A 8 -14.45 22.24 11.10
CA ALA A 8 -13.73 21.41 10.15
C ALA A 8 -14.76 20.80 9.18
N PHE A 9 -14.66 21.11 7.88
CA PHE A 9 -15.57 20.56 6.88
C PHE A 9 -15.31 19.06 6.71
N PRO A 10 -16.18 18.16 7.21
CA PRO A 10 -16.12 16.78 6.78
C PRO A 10 -16.78 16.74 5.40
N THR A 11 -16.01 16.49 4.35
CA THR A 11 -16.55 16.24 3.00
C THR A 11 -17.21 14.87 3.01
N ALA A 12 -18.45 14.81 3.50
CA ALA A 12 -19.28 13.63 3.45
C ALA A 12 -20.23 13.74 2.25
N LEU A 13 -20.20 12.72 1.38
CA LEU A 13 -21.15 12.63 0.28
C LEU A 13 -22.31 11.73 0.71
N LEU A 14 -23.50 12.31 0.76
CA LEU A 14 -24.74 11.60 1.07
C LEU A 14 -25.30 10.99 -0.21
N VAL A 15 -25.39 9.66 -0.26
CA VAL A 15 -26.07 8.94 -1.34
C VAL A 15 -27.52 8.73 -0.90
N HIS A 16 -28.47 9.40 -1.57
CA HIS A 16 -29.90 9.28 -1.27
C HIS A 16 -30.55 8.22 -2.15
N ASP A 17 -31.02 7.13 -1.53
CA ASP A 17 -31.83 6.12 -2.21
C ASP A 17 -33.31 6.49 -2.14
N GLY A 18 -33.97 6.57 -3.30
CA GLY A 18 -35.37 7.01 -3.42
C GLY A 18 -36.44 6.05 -2.92
N LEU A 19 -36.11 5.04 -2.12
CA LEU A 19 -37.08 4.08 -1.56
C LEU A 19 -36.68 3.72 -0.12
N GLN A 20 -37.48 4.22 0.83
CA GLN A 20 -37.46 3.94 2.28
C GLN A 20 -36.12 4.13 3.01
N ALA A 21 -36.05 5.26 3.72
CA ALA A 21 -34.99 5.62 4.65
C ALA A 21 -34.83 4.58 5.78
N THR A 22 -33.84 3.70 5.70
CA THR A 22 -33.32 3.01 6.91
C THR A 22 -31.80 2.82 6.94
N THR A 23 -31.06 3.01 5.86
CA THR A 23 -29.58 3.05 5.91
C THR A 23 -29.03 4.15 5.01
N LEU A 24 -28.73 5.32 5.58
CA LEU A 24 -27.93 6.33 4.89
C LEU A 24 -26.53 5.75 4.68
N ARG A 25 -26.16 5.43 3.44
CA ARG A 25 -24.77 5.12 3.09
C ARG A 25 -24.02 6.44 2.92
N GLN A 26 -23.32 6.82 3.97
CA GLN A 26 -22.46 8.00 3.98
C GLN A 26 -21.04 7.57 3.62
N LEU A 27 -20.53 8.09 2.49
CA LEU A 27 -19.10 8.04 2.20
C LEU A 27 -18.48 9.24 2.91
N ALA A 28 -18.00 9.01 4.13
CA ALA A 28 -17.19 9.97 4.85
C ALA A 28 -15.80 9.38 5.06
N PRO A 29 -14.73 10.17 4.82
CA PRO A 29 -13.41 9.77 5.29
C PRO A 29 -13.40 9.77 6.81
N GLU A 30 -12.66 8.83 7.41
CA GLU A 30 -12.38 8.88 8.84
C GLU A 30 -11.39 10.02 9.10
N THR A 31 -11.81 11.04 9.84
CA THR A 31 -11.10 12.33 9.94
C THR A 31 -9.95 12.34 10.96
N ASN A 32 -9.72 11.23 11.68
CA ASN A 32 -8.72 11.15 12.77
C ASN A 32 -7.69 10.03 12.59
N LEU A 33 -7.68 9.37 11.42
CA LEU A 33 -6.71 8.32 11.17
C LEU A 33 -5.31 8.90 10.99
N ARG A 34 -4.32 8.20 11.51
CA ARG A 34 -2.92 8.64 11.53
C ARG A 34 -2.10 7.91 10.49
N VAL A 35 -1.05 8.57 10.01
CA VAL A 35 -0.12 8.00 9.04
C VAL A 35 1.22 7.74 9.71
N VAL A 36 1.73 6.51 9.57
CA VAL A 36 2.97 6.09 10.21
C VAL A 36 3.96 5.53 9.19
N ALA A 37 5.24 5.76 9.42
CA ALA A 37 6.32 5.19 8.63
C ALA A 37 7.29 4.35 9.47
N PHE A 38 7.78 3.25 8.90
CA PHE A 38 8.87 2.43 9.42
C PHE A 38 10.10 2.57 8.54
N VAL A 39 11.26 2.72 9.16
CA VAL A 39 12.57 2.65 8.51
C VAL A 39 13.40 1.60 9.24
N ASP A 40 13.53 0.42 8.64
CA ASP A 40 14.34 -0.68 9.19
C ASP A 40 15.82 -0.54 8.81
N ARG A 41 16.69 -1.32 9.47
CA ARG A 41 18.13 -1.38 9.20
C ARG A 41 18.49 -1.79 7.76
N THR A 42 17.59 -2.48 7.06
CA THR A 42 17.79 -2.94 5.67
C THR A 42 17.30 -1.93 4.62
N ALA A 43 16.75 -0.79 5.06
CA ALA A 43 16.25 0.25 4.17
C ALA A 43 17.36 0.96 3.39
N ASP A 44 17.02 1.47 2.21
CA ASP A 44 17.74 2.59 1.61
C ASP A 44 17.40 3.86 2.42
N VAL A 45 18.28 4.17 3.38
CA VAL A 45 18.08 5.25 4.36
C VAL A 45 17.99 6.62 3.68
N GLN A 46 18.78 6.83 2.61
CA GLN A 46 18.75 8.08 1.86
C GLN A 46 17.41 8.23 1.14
N GLN A 47 17.00 7.21 0.39
CA GLN A 47 15.72 7.24 -0.32
C GLN A 47 14.55 7.43 0.66
N ALA A 48 14.56 6.74 1.80
CA ALA A 48 13.54 6.84 2.83
C ALA A 48 13.45 8.26 3.40
N ALA A 49 14.58 8.86 3.81
CA ALA A 49 14.62 10.20 4.36
C ALA A 49 14.10 11.25 3.38
N HIS A 50 14.59 11.23 2.13
CA HIS A 50 14.13 12.15 1.08
C HIS A 50 12.63 12.00 0.81
N THR A 51 12.14 10.77 0.68
CA THR A 51 10.75 10.49 0.35
C THR A 51 9.79 10.93 1.45
N LEU A 52 10.07 10.56 2.71
CA LEU A 52 9.22 10.87 3.86
C LEU A 52 9.21 12.38 4.16
N LEU A 53 10.38 13.02 4.05
CA LEU A 53 10.49 14.44 4.32
C LEU A 53 9.91 15.29 3.18
N SER A 54 10.12 14.89 1.92
CA SER A 54 9.46 15.52 0.77
C SER A 54 7.94 15.41 0.90
N ALA A 55 7.43 14.24 1.29
CA ALA A 55 6.00 14.03 1.51
C ALA A 55 5.41 14.96 2.58
N ARG A 56 6.10 15.12 3.71
CA ARG A 56 5.63 15.98 4.80
C ARG A 56 5.79 17.47 4.49
N THR A 57 6.86 17.86 3.82
CA THR A 57 7.13 19.28 3.49
C THR A 57 6.31 19.77 2.30
N SER A 58 5.87 18.85 1.44
CA SER A 58 4.97 19.16 0.33
C SER A 58 3.61 19.66 0.82
N PHE A 59 2.94 20.46 -0.03
CA PHE A 59 1.57 20.94 0.19
C PHE A 59 1.34 21.66 1.53
N GLY A 60 2.36 22.39 2.01
CA GLY A 60 2.27 23.19 3.22
C GLY A 60 2.03 22.35 4.48
N THR A 61 2.46 21.08 4.49
CA THR A 61 2.39 20.14 5.63
C THR A 61 0.97 19.73 6.04
N ARG A 62 0.00 19.95 5.14
CA ARG A 62 -1.44 19.67 5.37
C ARG A 62 -1.95 18.47 4.58
N SER A 63 -1.03 17.64 4.07
CA SER A 63 -1.43 16.44 3.34
C SER A 63 -1.97 15.39 4.31
N ALA A 64 -3.15 14.83 4.01
CA ALA A 64 -3.75 13.78 4.82
C ALA A 64 -2.91 12.50 4.85
N TYR A 65 -2.25 12.15 3.74
CA TYR A 65 -1.42 10.95 3.62
C TYR A 65 0.06 11.18 3.95
N ALA A 66 0.45 12.37 4.43
CA ALA A 66 1.81 12.61 4.87
C ALA A 66 2.06 11.98 6.25
N PRO A 67 3.24 11.38 6.49
CA PRO A 67 3.54 10.72 7.76
C PRO A 67 3.50 11.71 8.93
N ASP A 68 2.84 11.29 10.02
CA ASP A 68 2.80 12.02 11.29
C ASP A 68 3.90 11.55 12.24
N LEU A 69 4.22 10.25 12.18
CA LEU A 69 5.22 9.58 13.01
C LEU A 69 6.12 8.69 12.14
N ILE A 70 7.42 8.84 12.28
CA ILE A 70 8.42 7.97 11.66
C ILE A 70 9.14 7.21 12.77
N LEU A 71 9.03 5.89 12.74
CA LEU A 71 9.84 5.00 13.55
C LEU A 71 11.08 4.60 12.75
N VAL A 72 12.25 4.91 13.30
CA VAL A 72 13.53 4.63 12.65
C VAL A 72 14.34 3.68 13.53
N ASN A 73 14.82 2.60 12.93
CA ASN A 73 15.63 1.64 13.66
C ASN A 73 16.91 2.32 14.19
N ALA A 74 17.24 2.08 15.46
CA ALA A 74 18.38 2.67 16.16
C ALA A 74 19.71 2.55 15.39
N PHE A 75 19.93 1.45 14.65
CA PHE A 75 21.15 1.25 13.86
C PHE A 75 21.31 2.23 12.69
N VAL A 76 20.21 2.71 12.12
CA VAL A 76 20.20 3.63 10.98
C VAL A 76 19.72 5.02 11.36
N HIS A 77 19.35 5.24 12.62
CA HIS A 77 18.81 6.49 13.13
C HIS A 77 19.73 7.70 12.87
N GLU A 78 21.02 7.60 13.22
CA GLU A 78 21.97 8.69 12.98
C GLU A 78 22.16 9.00 11.49
N ASN A 79 22.25 7.96 10.66
CA ASN A 79 22.41 8.13 9.21
C ASN A 79 21.16 8.75 8.60
N PHE A 80 19.98 8.34 9.07
CA PHE A 80 18.70 8.92 8.67
C PHE A 80 18.64 10.41 9.02
N LEU A 81 19.01 10.79 10.24
CA LEU A 81 19.06 12.19 10.65
C LEU A 81 20.02 13.03 9.81
N LYS A 82 21.21 12.51 9.47
CA LYS A 82 22.15 13.18 8.56
C LYS A 82 21.54 13.46 7.18
N HIS A 83 20.78 12.51 6.63
CA HIS A 83 20.08 12.70 5.35
C HIS A 83 18.93 13.70 5.46
N VAL A 84 18.20 13.69 6.58
CA VAL A 84 17.19 14.71 6.89
C VAL A 84 17.82 16.10 6.94
N GLU A 85 18.91 16.27 7.67
CA GLU A 85 19.65 17.54 7.74
C GLU A 85 20.13 17.99 6.35
N ALA A 86 20.74 17.09 5.57
CA ALA A 86 21.20 17.38 4.22
C ALA A 86 20.05 17.87 3.33
N PHE A 87 18.93 17.16 3.29
CA PHE A 87 17.75 17.55 2.52
C PHE A 87 17.22 18.93 2.91
N LEU A 88 17.17 19.23 4.21
CA LEU A 88 16.74 20.54 4.70
C LEU A 88 17.73 21.66 4.30
N THR A 89 19.03 21.38 4.24
CA THR A 89 20.02 22.38 3.81
C THR A 89 20.02 22.65 2.31
N GLU A 90 19.72 21.63 1.49
CA GLU A 90 19.67 21.68 0.03
C GLU A 90 18.39 22.31 -0.52
N SER A 91 17.27 22.21 0.21
CA SER A 91 15.98 22.78 -0.17
C SER A 91 16.00 24.32 -0.11
N LYS A 92 16.17 24.98 -1.26
CA LYS A 92 16.44 26.44 -1.43
C LYS A 92 15.21 27.39 -1.31
N SER A 93 14.22 27.15 -0.45
CA SER A 93 13.05 28.07 -0.34
C SER A 93 12.99 28.84 0.98
N GLU A 94 12.21 29.92 0.97
CA GLU A 94 11.84 30.87 2.03
C GLU A 94 11.40 30.22 3.37
N TYR A 95 11.11 28.91 3.36
CA TYR A 95 10.91 28.05 4.53
C TYR A 95 12.19 27.85 5.38
N ARG A 96 13.37 28.21 4.85
CA ARG A 96 14.69 28.02 5.46
C ARG A 96 14.81 28.62 6.86
N ASP A 97 14.34 29.84 7.06
CA ASP A 97 14.63 30.56 8.32
C ASP A 97 13.79 30.05 9.49
N LYS A 98 12.61 29.51 9.21
CA LYS A 98 11.73 28.91 10.22
C LYS A 98 12.22 27.52 10.64
N ILE A 99 12.53 26.65 9.68
CA ILE A 99 13.01 25.29 9.96
C ILE A 99 14.42 25.30 10.57
N ARG A 100 15.32 26.18 10.11
CA ARG A 100 16.72 26.24 10.58
C ARG A 100 16.83 26.74 12.02
N VAL A 101 16.01 27.70 12.43
CA VAL A 101 15.96 28.17 13.82
C VAL A 101 15.50 27.04 14.73
N GLU A 102 14.61 26.18 14.24
CA GLU A 102 14.00 25.12 15.02
C GLU A 102 14.89 23.88 15.14
N VAL A 103 15.47 23.38 14.05
CA VAL A 103 16.44 22.25 14.10
C VAL A 103 17.66 22.59 14.98
N ARG A 104 18.11 23.84 14.97
CA ARG A 104 19.24 24.33 15.78
C ARG A 104 18.88 24.57 17.25
N LYS A 105 17.62 24.88 17.53
CA LYS A 105 17.05 24.88 18.89
C LYS A 105 16.94 23.46 19.41
N LEU A 106 16.50 22.51 18.60
CA LEU A 106 16.27 21.11 18.97
C LEU A 106 17.55 20.30 19.21
N THR A 107 18.63 20.58 18.47
CA THR A 107 19.98 20.03 18.78
C THR A 107 20.59 20.62 20.06
N GLY A 108 20.04 21.73 20.59
CA GLY A 108 20.49 22.39 21.83
C GLY A 108 19.51 22.32 23.02
N LEU A 109 18.29 21.79 22.84
CA LEU A 109 17.21 21.87 23.84
C LEU A 109 16.61 20.52 24.19
N ALA A 110 17.40 19.69 24.86
CA ALA A 110 16.86 18.74 25.84
C ALA A 110 16.44 19.43 27.15
N LYS A 111 15.98 20.70 27.14
CA LYS A 111 15.70 21.39 28.40
C LYS A 111 14.54 22.36 28.54
N ASN A 112 13.83 22.82 27.50
CA ASN A 112 12.59 23.55 27.75
C ASN A 112 11.59 23.43 26.61
N ARG A 113 10.38 23.06 27.02
CA ARG A 113 9.20 22.71 26.26
C ARG A 113 8.58 23.95 25.61
N VAL A 114 8.39 23.87 24.30
CA VAL A 114 7.37 24.56 23.46
C VAL A 114 7.34 26.08 23.54
N GLU A 115 7.85 26.75 22.50
CA GLU A 115 7.37 28.08 22.11
C GLU A 115 7.31 28.26 20.57
N LYS A 116 6.07 28.19 20.08
CA LYS A 116 5.44 28.94 18.96
C LYS A 116 5.95 28.75 17.52
N SER A 117 5.20 27.93 16.79
CA SER A 117 4.75 28.04 15.39
C SER A 117 5.73 28.47 14.31
N SER A 118 6.23 27.46 13.58
CA SER A 118 6.14 27.30 12.12
C SER A 118 7.03 26.13 11.70
N ALA A 119 6.46 24.96 11.40
CA ALA A 119 7.16 23.76 10.93
C ALA A 119 8.41 23.36 11.74
N SER A 120 8.18 22.80 12.94
CA SER A 120 9.22 22.21 13.77
C SER A 120 9.51 20.76 13.37
N VAL A 121 10.69 20.20 13.59
CA VAL A 121 10.88 18.74 13.43
C VAL A 121 11.25 18.23 14.81
N HIS A 122 10.31 17.68 15.58
CA HIS A 122 10.68 17.16 16.90
C HIS A 122 11.47 15.87 16.68
N MET A 123 12.78 16.02 16.83
CA MET A 123 13.75 14.95 16.82
C MET A 123 13.95 14.50 18.26
N CYS A 124 13.78 13.21 18.57
CA CYS A 124 14.26 12.66 19.83
C CYS A 124 15.78 12.45 19.68
N PRO A 125 16.63 13.21 20.39
CA PRO A 125 18.07 13.13 20.22
C PRO A 125 18.61 11.91 20.96
N ASP A 126 19.15 10.95 20.21
CA ASP A 126 20.07 9.89 20.65
C ASP A 126 19.45 8.54 21.09
N ALA A 127 19.94 7.43 20.53
CA ALA A 127 19.36 6.09 20.72
C ALA A 127 19.81 5.40 22.02
N ALA A 128 20.91 5.85 22.63
CA ALA A 128 21.56 5.15 23.74
C ALA A 128 21.18 5.68 25.14
N ASN A 129 20.85 6.98 25.28
CA ASN A 129 20.48 7.60 26.56
C ASN A 129 19.02 8.10 26.63
N ASP A 130 18.28 8.05 25.51
CA ASP A 130 17.03 8.82 25.34
C ASP A 130 15.75 7.97 25.26
N ILE A 131 15.83 6.68 25.61
CA ILE A 131 14.64 5.85 25.90
C ILE A 131 13.74 6.53 26.96
N ALA A 132 14.30 7.43 27.78
CA ALA A 132 13.59 8.24 28.75
C ALA A 132 12.80 9.44 28.17
N GLN A 133 13.12 9.92 26.96
CA GLN A 133 12.41 11.02 26.27
C GLN A 133 11.45 10.54 25.18
N ARG A 134 11.57 9.27 24.73
CA ARG A 134 10.57 8.66 23.84
C ARG A 134 9.19 8.77 24.50
N PRO A 135 8.15 9.24 23.77
CA PRO A 135 6.78 9.21 24.27
C PRO A 135 6.47 7.81 24.80
N LYS A 136 5.76 7.68 25.92
CA LYS A 136 5.48 6.36 26.50
C LYS A 136 4.53 5.56 25.63
N THR A 137 3.76 6.24 24.78
CA THR A 137 2.82 5.63 23.84
C THR A 137 2.85 6.35 22.50
N ALA A 138 2.54 5.63 21.41
CA ALA A 138 2.34 6.26 20.11
C ALA A 138 1.24 7.33 20.14
N ARG A 139 0.26 7.16 21.03
CA ARG A 139 -0.78 8.16 21.26
C ARG A 139 -0.20 9.48 21.77
N GLU A 140 0.70 9.47 22.75
CA GLU A 140 1.39 10.70 23.19
C GLU A 140 2.23 11.33 22.07
N ALA A 141 2.83 10.50 21.20
CA ALA A 141 3.57 11.00 20.03
C ALA A 141 2.65 11.65 18.98
N LEU A 142 1.41 11.19 18.86
CA LEU A 142 0.43 11.59 17.84
C LEU A 142 -0.59 12.64 18.34
N ASP A 143 -0.81 12.73 19.65
CA ASP A 143 -1.74 13.65 20.34
C ASP A 143 -1.10 15.01 20.67
N ASN A 144 0.22 15.19 20.49
CA ASN A 144 0.82 16.53 20.52
C ASN A 144 0.22 17.34 19.36
N ASP A 145 -0.72 18.22 19.72
CA ASP A 145 -1.52 19.05 18.82
C ASP A 145 -0.71 19.62 17.65
N GLN A 146 -1.01 19.09 16.46
CA GLN A 146 -1.18 19.73 15.15
C GLN A 146 -0.55 21.12 14.94
N GLU A 147 0.71 21.33 15.33
CA GLU A 147 1.48 22.45 14.81
C GLU A 147 1.87 22.10 13.36
N PRO A 148 1.39 22.86 12.36
CA PRO A 148 1.65 22.58 10.96
C PRO A 148 3.16 22.54 10.73
N GLY A 149 3.60 21.40 10.23
CA GLY A 149 4.97 21.10 9.86
C GLY A 149 5.78 20.38 10.92
N LEU A 150 5.14 19.89 11.99
CA LEU A 150 5.76 18.96 12.92
C LEU A 150 5.92 17.56 12.33
N LEU A 151 7.17 17.12 12.07
CA LEU A 151 7.53 15.73 11.81
C LEU A 151 8.11 15.07 13.05
N ASN A 152 7.46 14.03 13.57
CA ASN A 152 7.94 13.28 14.74
C ASN A 152 8.79 12.09 14.30
N ILE A 153 10.06 12.08 14.72
CA ILE A 153 10.99 10.97 14.47
C ILE A 153 11.31 10.31 15.80
N SER A 154 11.04 9.01 15.91
CA SER A 154 11.29 8.24 17.12
C SER A 154 12.19 7.03 16.83
N PRO A 155 13.24 6.80 17.62
CA PRO A 155 14.05 5.61 17.49
C PRO A 155 13.28 4.37 17.97
N MET A 156 13.42 3.26 17.25
CA MET A 156 12.97 1.93 17.67
C MET A 156 14.16 0.99 17.80
N THR A 157 14.14 0.14 18.82
CA THR A 157 15.22 -0.83 19.09
C THR A 157 15.11 -2.07 18.20
N SER A 158 13.88 -2.48 17.91
CA SER A 158 13.55 -3.61 17.06
C SER A 158 12.22 -3.36 16.34
N ILE A 159 11.92 -4.19 15.35
CA ILE A 159 10.63 -4.14 14.65
C ILE A 159 9.49 -4.43 15.64
N ASP A 160 9.65 -5.41 16.53
CA ASP A 160 8.65 -5.78 17.54
C ASP A 160 8.40 -4.63 18.53
N ASP A 161 9.45 -3.95 18.99
CA ASP A 161 9.33 -2.74 19.82
C ASP A 161 8.55 -1.63 19.08
N GLY A 162 8.77 -1.47 17.78
CA GLY A 162 7.98 -0.56 16.95
C GLY A 162 6.50 -0.97 16.86
N ILE A 163 6.21 -2.26 16.68
CA ILE A 163 4.85 -2.80 16.62
C ILE A 163 4.12 -2.64 17.96
N ASP A 164 4.78 -2.98 19.08
CA ASP A 164 4.24 -2.84 20.43
C ASP A 164 3.94 -1.37 20.75
N PHE A 165 4.84 -0.47 20.36
CA PHE A 165 4.67 0.96 20.55
C PHE A 165 3.44 1.52 19.81
N LEU A 166 3.17 1.02 18.61
CA LEU A 166 2.04 1.45 17.79
C LEU A 166 0.73 0.79 18.23
N SER A 167 0.76 -0.50 18.55
CA SER A 167 -0.41 -1.28 18.97
C SER A 167 -0.97 -0.83 20.32
N THR A 168 -0.12 -0.32 21.21
CA THR A 168 -0.55 0.22 22.52
C THR A 168 -1.26 1.57 22.42
N GLY A 169 -1.09 2.32 21.31
CA GLY A 169 -1.58 3.69 21.18
C GLY A 169 -2.96 3.84 20.53
N LEU A 170 -3.31 3.00 19.55
CA LEU A 170 -4.48 3.23 18.68
C LEU A 170 -5.33 1.96 18.52
N ARG A 171 -6.64 2.08 18.75
CA ARG A 171 -7.63 1.02 18.49
C ARG A 171 -8.12 0.99 17.04
N GLN A 172 -7.84 2.05 16.28
CA GLN A 172 -8.27 2.21 14.88
C GLN A 172 -7.12 1.85 13.94
N PRO A 173 -7.42 1.40 12.70
CA PRO A 173 -6.40 1.20 11.69
C PRO A 173 -5.69 2.53 11.37
N TYR A 174 -4.43 2.46 10.95
CA TYR A 174 -3.73 3.62 10.40
C TYR A 174 -4.28 3.97 9.01
N GLN A 175 -4.29 5.25 8.66
CA GLN A 175 -4.70 5.68 7.32
C GLN A 175 -3.75 5.16 6.24
N ALA A 176 -2.46 5.27 6.49
CA ALA A 176 -1.44 4.69 5.64
C ALA A 176 -0.22 4.27 6.47
N LEU A 177 0.37 3.15 6.06
CA LEU A 177 1.59 2.59 6.61
C LEU A 177 2.66 2.57 5.51
N TYR A 178 3.72 3.34 5.70
CA TYR A 178 4.88 3.34 4.80
C TYR A 178 6.00 2.50 5.41
N ILE A 179 6.50 1.52 4.69
CA ILE A 179 7.54 0.62 5.21
C ILE A 179 8.76 0.68 4.31
N PHE A 180 9.88 1.16 4.83
CA PHE A 180 11.17 1.13 4.16
C PHE A 180 12.00 0.01 4.78
N SER A 181 12.13 -1.11 4.07
CA SER A 181 12.86 -2.31 4.50
C SER A 181 12.98 -3.35 3.38
N ASP A 182 13.65 -4.46 3.65
CA ASP A 182 13.61 -5.67 2.82
C ASP A 182 12.22 -6.34 2.82
N ALA A 183 11.97 -7.18 1.83
CA ALA A 183 10.66 -7.79 1.61
C ALA A 183 10.16 -8.64 2.81
N LYS A 184 11.07 -9.28 3.56
CA LYS A 184 10.69 -10.14 4.69
C LYS A 184 10.22 -9.30 5.87
N SER A 185 10.97 -8.26 6.21
CA SER A 185 10.63 -7.31 7.27
C SER A 185 9.34 -6.55 6.94
N ALA A 186 9.20 -6.11 5.68
CA ALA A 186 8.00 -5.43 5.22
C ALA A 186 6.74 -6.30 5.36
N ASN A 187 6.81 -7.57 4.94
CA ASN A 187 5.70 -8.51 5.07
C ASN A 187 5.34 -8.71 6.55
N TYR A 188 6.34 -8.91 7.41
CA TYR A 188 6.12 -9.07 8.85
C TYR A 188 5.43 -7.86 9.48
N ILE A 189 5.91 -6.64 9.22
CA ILE A 189 5.32 -5.39 9.73
C ILE A 189 3.87 -5.24 9.25
N SER A 190 3.62 -5.49 7.96
CA SER A 190 2.28 -5.33 7.36
C SER A 190 1.23 -6.31 7.91
N GLN A 191 1.65 -7.46 8.45
CA GLN A 191 0.75 -8.44 9.05
C GLN A 191 0.32 -8.07 10.47
N HIS A 192 1.17 -7.32 11.20
CA HIS A 192 0.94 -7.00 12.61
C HIS A 192 0.31 -5.62 12.81
N LEU A 193 0.39 -4.73 11.81
CA LEU A 193 -0.20 -3.41 11.86
C LEU A 193 -1.39 -3.29 10.91
N SER A 194 -2.53 -2.91 11.46
CA SER A 194 -3.73 -2.64 10.67
C SER A 194 -3.63 -1.25 10.04
N ALA A 195 -3.61 -1.18 8.72
CA ALA A 195 -3.66 0.08 7.97
C ALA A 195 -4.58 -0.05 6.75
N GLU A 196 -5.26 1.03 6.36
CA GLU A 196 -6.13 1.04 5.18
C GLU A 196 -5.33 0.88 3.89
N ALA A 197 -4.12 1.44 3.85
CA ALA A 197 -3.16 1.23 2.78
C ALA A 197 -1.76 1.00 3.36
N THR A 198 -1.04 0.04 2.79
CA THR A 198 0.37 -0.21 3.13
C THR A 198 1.21 -0.10 1.86
N PHE A 199 2.30 0.65 1.93
CA PHE A 199 3.23 0.83 0.82
C PHE A 199 4.65 0.49 1.26
N VAL A 200 5.38 -0.22 0.40
CA VAL A 200 6.74 -0.69 0.70
C VAL A 200 7.74 0.01 -0.22
N ASN A 201 8.77 0.62 0.37
CA ASN A 201 9.89 1.32 -0.28
C ASN A 201 9.49 2.45 -1.25
N ARG A 202 8.22 2.83 -1.27
CA ARG A 202 7.67 3.87 -2.14
C ARG A 202 6.52 4.56 -1.45
N MET A 203 6.36 5.84 -1.78
CA MET A 203 5.24 6.66 -1.34
C MET A 203 4.61 7.31 -2.57
N PRO A 204 3.38 6.93 -2.95
CA PRO A 204 2.73 7.51 -4.12
C PRO A 204 2.37 8.98 -3.90
N GLU A 205 2.98 9.89 -4.66
CA GLU A 205 2.72 11.34 -4.57
C GLU A 205 1.25 11.70 -4.84
N ALA A 206 0.56 10.91 -5.66
CA ALA A 206 -0.86 11.10 -5.96
C ALA A 206 -1.76 11.03 -4.70
N LEU A 207 -1.33 10.31 -3.66
CA LEU A 207 -2.06 10.23 -2.39
C LEU A 207 -1.83 11.47 -1.53
N LEU A 208 -0.72 12.18 -1.71
CA LEU A 208 -0.41 13.39 -0.94
C LEU A 208 -1.34 14.55 -1.27
N LEU A 209 -1.88 14.56 -2.49
CA LEU A 209 -2.80 15.58 -2.97
C LEU A 209 -4.22 15.24 -2.54
N GLY A 210 -5.03 16.19 -2.08
CA GLY A 210 -6.48 16.04 -1.93
C GLY A 210 -6.95 15.36 -0.63
N PRO A 211 -8.28 15.15 -0.47
CA PRO A 211 -8.85 14.62 0.76
C PRO A 211 -8.50 13.15 0.99
N PRO A 212 -8.56 12.69 2.25
CA PRO A 212 -8.45 11.27 2.60
C PRO A 212 -9.47 10.43 1.81
N ALA A 213 -9.05 9.23 1.37
CA ALA A 213 -9.96 8.33 0.66
C ALA A 213 -11.04 7.81 1.63
N PRO A 214 -12.28 7.60 1.17
CA PRO A 214 -13.31 7.02 2.01
C PRO A 214 -12.97 5.57 2.36
N PHE A 215 -13.17 5.18 3.62
CA PHE A 215 -13.00 3.80 4.04
C PHE A 215 -14.06 2.92 3.38
N SER A 216 -13.63 1.83 2.73
CA SER A 216 -14.51 0.81 2.17
C SER A 216 -14.00 -0.58 2.56
N PRO A 217 -14.73 -1.34 3.39
CA PRO A 217 -14.31 -2.69 3.77
C PRO A 217 -14.22 -3.65 2.58
N SER A 218 -14.97 -3.37 1.51
CA SER A 218 -15.08 -4.22 0.33
C SER A 218 -14.04 -3.92 -0.75
N GLN A 219 -13.29 -2.82 -0.65
CA GLN A 219 -12.41 -2.40 -1.74
C GLN A 219 -11.10 -1.79 -1.22
N PRO A 220 -9.93 -2.24 -1.73
CA PRO A 220 -8.66 -1.61 -1.40
C PRO A 220 -8.57 -0.20 -1.98
N ILE A 221 -7.77 0.65 -1.33
CA ILE A 221 -7.50 2.00 -1.81
C ILE A 221 -6.82 1.94 -3.19
N SER A 222 -7.38 2.68 -4.15
CA SER A 222 -6.78 2.86 -5.48
C SER A 222 -6.03 4.18 -5.54
N ILE A 223 -4.74 4.12 -5.88
CA ILE A 223 -3.84 5.29 -5.98
C ILE A 223 -4.35 6.28 -7.04
N HIS A 224 -4.89 5.77 -8.16
CA HIS A 224 -5.34 6.60 -9.28
C HIS A 224 -6.79 7.05 -9.14
N HIS A 225 -7.64 6.25 -8.49
CA HIS A 225 -9.07 6.49 -8.38
C HIS A 225 -9.53 6.38 -6.94
N ARG A 226 -9.43 7.49 -6.19
CA ARG A 226 -9.87 7.57 -4.79
C ARG A 226 -11.33 7.20 -4.59
N TYR A 227 -12.16 7.57 -5.54
CA TYR A 227 -13.54 7.16 -5.59
C TYR A 227 -13.75 6.25 -6.79
N THR A 228 -14.32 5.09 -6.56
CA THR A 228 -14.66 4.16 -7.63
C THR A 228 -16.17 4.21 -7.87
N PRO A 229 -16.64 3.90 -9.09
CA PRO A 229 -18.08 3.79 -9.34
C PRO A 229 -18.79 2.83 -8.39
N VAL A 230 -18.09 1.80 -7.92
CA VAL A 230 -18.61 0.80 -6.95
C VAL A 230 -18.97 1.44 -5.61
N MET A 231 -18.26 2.49 -5.18
CA MET A 231 -18.60 3.21 -3.94
C MET A 231 -19.93 3.98 -4.06
N PHE A 232 -20.33 4.36 -5.27
CA PHE A 232 -21.56 5.12 -5.55
C PHE A 232 -22.67 4.27 -6.17
N THR A 233 -22.45 2.97 -6.37
CA THR A 233 -23.42 2.08 -7.01
C THR A 233 -23.74 0.92 -6.07
N GLU A 234 -24.98 0.45 -6.15
CA GLU A 234 -25.42 -0.71 -5.39
C GLU A 234 -25.68 -1.87 -6.35
N ALA A 235 -25.13 -3.04 -6.02
CA ALA A 235 -25.47 -4.27 -6.73
C ALA A 235 -26.95 -4.59 -6.47
N ARG A 236 -27.77 -4.50 -7.52
CA ARG A 236 -29.18 -4.91 -7.51
C ARG A 236 -29.36 -6.17 -8.36
N PRO A 237 -28.95 -7.35 -7.85
CA PRO A 237 -29.19 -8.59 -8.58
C PRO A 237 -30.71 -8.81 -8.68
N ALA A 238 -31.24 -8.72 -9.89
CA ALA A 238 -32.64 -9.01 -10.17
C ALA A 238 -32.75 -10.45 -10.67
N TRP A 239 -33.41 -11.30 -9.89
CA TRP A 239 -33.80 -12.61 -10.37
C TRP A 239 -34.98 -12.46 -11.32
N THR A 240 -34.75 -12.59 -12.63
CA THR A 240 -35.85 -12.59 -13.59
C THR A 240 -36.42 -14.00 -13.68
N ALA A 241 -37.71 -14.15 -13.38
CA ALA A 241 -38.43 -15.44 -13.38
C ALA A 241 -38.66 -16.03 -14.80
N ASN A 242 -37.95 -15.53 -15.82
CA ASN A 242 -38.10 -15.95 -17.21
C ASN A 242 -37.16 -17.09 -17.61
N ALA A 243 -36.59 -17.81 -16.64
CA ALA A 243 -36.27 -19.20 -16.88
C ALA A 243 -37.57 -19.97 -16.66
N LYS A 244 -38.08 -20.66 -17.69
CA LYS A 244 -38.96 -21.80 -17.49
C LYS A 244 -38.25 -22.69 -16.47
N ARG A 245 -38.65 -22.58 -15.20
CA ARG A 245 -38.20 -23.41 -14.11
C ARG A 245 -38.64 -24.80 -14.54
N ARG A 246 -37.74 -25.57 -15.16
CA ARG A 246 -37.83 -27.02 -15.09
C ARG A 246 -37.67 -27.30 -13.61
N GLU A 247 -38.79 -27.32 -12.91
CA GLU A 247 -38.89 -28.09 -11.68
C GLU A 247 -38.52 -29.49 -12.09
N HIS A 248 -37.23 -29.82 -12.00
CA HIS A 248 -36.85 -31.18 -11.76
C HIS A 248 -37.31 -31.46 -10.33
N THR A 249 -38.59 -31.79 -10.21
CA THR A 249 -39.18 -32.56 -9.13
C THR A 249 -38.65 -33.99 -9.22
N GLU A 250 -37.35 -34.14 -9.42
CA GLU A 250 -36.69 -35.42 -9.22
C GLU A 250 -36.42 -35.50 -7.72
N PRO A 251 -36.93 -36.52 -7.01
CA PRO A 251 -36.52 -36.75 -5.64
C PRO A 251 -34.99 -36.80 -5.64
N VAL A 252 -34.36 -36.07 -4.71
CA VAL A 252 -32.91 -36.12 -4.49
C VAL A 252 -32.51 -37.60 -4.59
N CYS A 253 -31.80 -37.96 -5.67
CA CYS A 253 -31.37 -39.32 -5.92
C CYS A 253 -30.79 -39.84 -4.61
N SER A 254 -31.34 -40.94 -4.09
CA SER A 254 -30.76 -41.63 -2.95
C SER A 254 -29.25 -41.76 -3.19
N LEU A 255 -28.43 -41.58 -2.16
CA LEU A 255 -26.95 -41.56 -2.26
C LEU A 255 -26.39 -42.77 -3.04
N GLN A 256 -27.16 -43.87 -3.11
CA GLN A 256 -26.93 -45.06 -3.93
C GLN A 256 -26.95 -44.82 -5.46
N GLN A 257 -27.77 -43.90 -5.98
CA GLN A 257 -27.79 -43.51 -7.39
C GLN A 257 -26.61 -42.60 -7.77
N ALA A 258 -26.07 -41.82 -6.83
CA ALA A 258 -24.85 -41.04 -7.07
C ALA A 258 -23.57 -41.91 -7.11
N LEU A 259 -23.63 -43.10 -6.50
CA LEU A 259 -22.58 -44.13 -6.55
C LEU A 259 -22.76 -45.10 -7.73
N ALA A 260 -23.87 -45.02 -8.46
CA ALA A 260 -24.07 -45.83 -9.65
C ALA A 260 -23.10 -45.36 -10.76
N PRO A 261 -22.45 -46.29 -11.47
CA PRO A 261 -21.57 -45.92 -12.58
C PRO A 261 -22.37 -45.12 -13.61
N LEU A 262 -21.82 -43.97 -14.00
CA LEU A 262 -22.42 -43.08 -14.99
C LEU A 262 -22.76 -43.88 -16.27
N PRO A 263 -23.93 -43.67 -16.88
CA PRO A 263 -24.28 -44.35 -18.12
C PRO A 263 -23.19 -44.08 -19.16
N PRO A 264 -22.80 -45.09 -19.96
CA PRO A 264 -21.71 -44.94 -20.91
C PRO A 264 -22.07 -43.79 -21.85
N ASN A 265 -21.31 -42.71 -21.73
CA ASN A 265 -21.46 -41.54 -22.58
C ASN A 265 -21.34 -42.07 -24.02
N GLY A 266 -22.39 -41.98 -24.84
CA GLY A 266 -22.37 -42.33 -26.26
C GLY A 266 -21.46 -41.42 -27.10
N ARG A 267 -20.48 -40.77 -26.47
CA ARG A 267 -19.37 -40.09 -27.12
C ARG A 267 -18.51 -41.19 -27.75
N PRO A 268 -18.22 -41.13 -29.06
CA PRO A 268 -17.32 -42.11 -29.66
C PRO A 268 -16.00 -42.09 -28.89
N LEU A 269 -15.66 -43.23 -28.28
CA LEU A 269 -14.40 -43.46 -27.55
C LEU A 269 -13.15 -43.24 -28.41
N TYR A 270 -13.30 -42.96 -29.71
CA TYR A 270 -12.23 -42.83 -30.69
C TYR A 270 -12.31 -41.56 -31.55
N GLU A 271 -13.04 -40.51 -31.17
CA GLU A 271 -12.75 -39.23 -31.83
C GLU A 271 -11.35 -38.81 -31.39
N VAL A 272 -10.34 -39.14 -32.22
CA VAL A 272 -8.94 -38.74 -32.09
C VAL A 272 -8.92 -37.23 -32.31
N SER A 273 -9.49 -36.48 -31.37
CA SER A 273 -9.35 -35.05 -31.28
C SER A 273 -7.91 -34.84 -30.85
N VAL A 274 -7.05 -34.61 -31.83
CA VAL A 274 -5.65 -34.24 -31.63
C VAL A 274 -5.64 -33.14 -30.59
N GLY A 275 -5.03 -33.42 -29.43
CA GLY A 275 -5.06 -32.49 -28.31
C GLY A 275 -4.43 -31.16 -28.70
N PHE A 276 -4.82 -30.07 -28.06
CA PHE A 276 -4.22 -28.74 -28.27
C PHE A 276 -2.67 -28.79 -28.21
N PHE A 277 -2.11 -29.65 -27.35
CA PHE A 277 -0.67 -29.88 -27.26
C PHE A 277 -0.08 -30.60 -28.48
N GLU A 278 -0.74 -31.63 -29.01
CA GLU A 278 -0.30 -32.33 -30.21
C GLU A 278 -0.40 -31.42 -31.45
N GLN A 279 -1.46 -30.62 -31.56
CA GLN A 279 -1.55 -29.59 -32.60
C GLN A 279 -0.37 -28.60 -32.51
N GLY A 280 -0.01 -28.17 -31.30
CA GLY A 280 1.16 -27.31 -31.07
C GLY A 280 2.46 -27.96 -31.54
N ILE A 281 2.65 -29.26 -31.29
CA ILE A 281 3.83 -30.01 -31.74
C ILE A 281 3.86 -30.12 -33.27
N PHE A 282 2.75 -30.45 -33.92
CA PHE A 282 2.71 -30.56 -35.39
C PHE A 282 2.95 -29.21 -36.08
N ILE A 283 2.36 -28.14 -35.56
CA ILE A 283 2.59 -26.78 -36.08
C ILE A 283 4.04 -26.35 -35.87
N GLY A 284 4.60 -26.61 -34.68
CA GLY A 284 6.00 -26.30 -34.39
C GLY A 284 6.99 -27.09 -35.26
N LEU A 285 6.74 -28.39 -35.47
CA LEU A 285 7.57 -29.22 -36.35
C LEU A 285 7.47 -28.76 -37.81
N GLY A 286 6.29 -28.38 -38.27
CA GLY A 286 6.09 -27.84 -39.63
C GLY A 286 6.82 -26.51 -39.83
N MET A 287 6.67 -25.57 -38.90
CA MET A 287 7.27 -24.24 -39.01
C MET A 287 8.79 -24.23 -38.84
N PHE A 288 9.32 -25.01 -37.90
CA PHE A 288 10.75 -24.94 -37.55
C PHE A 288 11.53 -26.17 -38.00
N GLY A 289 10.95 -27.37 -37.88
CA GLY A 289 11.63 -28.62 -38.22
C GLY A 289 11.91 -28.76 -39.73
N VAL A 290 10.95 -28.42 -40.58
CA VAL A 290 11.10 -28.54 -42.04
C VAL A 290 12.19 -27.61 -42.59
N PRO A 291 12.23 -26.30 -42.27
CA PRO A 291 13.31 -25.43 -42.75
C PRO A 291 14.70 -25.86 -42.25
N ILE A 292 14.82 -26.35 -41.01
CA ILE A 292 16.09 -26.83 -40.46
C ILE A 292 16.57 -28.07 -41.23
N LEU A 293 15.67 -29.02 -41.52
CA LEU A 293 16.03 -30.22 -42.30
C LEU A 293 16.42 -29.88 -43.74
N VAL A 294 15.72 -28.93 -44.38
CA VAL A 294 16.04 -28.50 -45.74
C VAL A 294 17.40 -27.77 -45.77
N THR A 295 17.66 -26.87 -44.82
CA THR A 295 18.93 -26.14 -44.75
C THR A 295 20.12 -27.07 -44.45
N LEU A 296 19.95 -28.05 -43.56
CA LEU A 296 20.96 -29.08 -43.32
C LEU A 296 21.16 -29.99 -44.54
N GLY A 297 20.08 -30.46 -45.16
CA GLY A 297 20.17 -31.36 -46.32
C GLY A 297 20.81 -30.70 -47.54
N VAL A 298 20.41 -29.47 -47.86
CA VAL A 298 20.92 -28.73 -49.03
C VAL A 298 22.27 -28.10 -48.73
N GLY A 299 22.59 -27.73 -47.48
CA GLY A 299 23.87 -27.13 -47.12
C GLY A 299 24.99 -28.15 -46.90
N VAL A 300 24.71 -29.23 -46.18
CA VAL A 300 25.74 -30.17 -45.71
C VAL A 300 26.06 -31.22 -46.76
N VAL A 301 25.08 -31.74 -47.50
CA VAL A 301 25.32 -32.83 -48.48
C VAL A 301 26.23 -32.41 -49.65
N PRO A 302 26.01 -31.27 -50.34
CA PRO A 302 26.94 -30.83 -51.37
C PRO A 302 28.25 -30.31 -50.77
N GLY A 303 28.23 -29.72 -49.57
CA GLY A 303 29.44 -29.29 -48.87
C GLY A 303 30.38 -30.44 -48.52
N VAL A 304 29.85 -31.55 -48.02
CA VAL A 304 30.62 -32.77 -47.73
C VAL A 304 31.10 -33.44 -49.00
N LYS A 305 30.28 -33.49 -50.07
CA LYS A 305 30.75 -33.97 -51.39
C LYS A 305 31.87 -33.12 -51.95
N TYR A 306 31.79 -31.79 -51.82
CA TYR A 306 32.83 -30.87 -52.27
C TYR A 306 34.13 -31.02 -51.46
N LEU A 307 34.03 -31.31 -50.17
CA LEU A 307 35.19 -31.54 -49.29
C LEU A 307 35.87 -32.90 -49.53
N LEU A 308 35.12 -33.93 -49.92
CA LEU A 308 35.64 -35.28 -50.20
C LEU A 308 36.20 -35.45 -51.63
N LEU A 309 35.85 -34.56 -52.56
CA LEU A 309 36.34 -34.54 -53.95
C LEU A 309 37.58 -33.66 -54.15
N ARG A 310 38.18 -33.17 -53.06
CA ARG A 310 39.38 -32.33 -53.04
C ARG A 310 40.48 -33.03 -52.24
#